data_AF-A0AAD5L404-F1
#
_entry.id   AF-A0AAD5L404-F1
#
_cell.length_a   1.000
_cell.length_b   1.000
_cell.length_c   1.000
_cell.angle_alpha   90.00
_cell.angle_beta   90.00
_cell.angle_gamma   90.00
#
_symmetry.space_group_name_H-M   'P 1'
#
loop_
_entity.id
_entity.type
_entity.pdbx_description
1 polymer ?
#
loop_
_entity_poly.entity_id
_entity_poly.type
_entity_poly.pdbx_seq_one_letter_code
_entity_poly.pdbx_strand_id
1 'polypeptide(L)' 'MLAAGHWSGVVDYVWYTPELLTPFAGLKVHPPEVLEAYAKTALPNCQYSSDHVPLCMDFSLKPAALMGNGRY' A
#
# COMPACT_ATOMS: atom_id res chain seq x y z
N MET A 1 -10.29 3.65 -28.42
CA MET A 1 -10.16 4.03 -27.00
C MET A 1 -8.68 3.95 -26.68
N LEU A 2 -8.03 5.10 -26.48
CA LEU A 2 -6.57 5.18 -26.32
C LEU A 2 -6.23 4.64 -24.92
N ALA A 3 -5.67 3.44 -24.86
CA ALA A 3 -5.17 2.84 -23.63
C ALA A 3 -4.02 3.72 -23.10
N ALA A 4 -4.19 4.29 -21.91
CA ALA A 4 -3.08 4.90 -21.19
C ALA A 4 -1.99 3.84 -21.03
N GLY A 5 -0.84 4.08 -21.66
CA GLY A 5 0.21 3.10 -21.79
C GLY A 5 0.95 2.84 -20.48
N HIS A 6 1.05 1.54 -20.13
CA HIS A 6 2.26 0.79 -19.76
C HIS A 6 3.24 1.36 -18.73
N TRP A 7 2.84 2.26 -17.84
CA TRP A 7 3.74 2.71 -16.78
C TRP A 7 3.50 1.94 -15.48
N SER A 8 4.56 1.32 -14.96
CA SER A 8 4.57 0.70 -13.64
C SER A 8 5.76 1.21 -12.84
N GLY A 9 5.52 1.49 -11.56
CA GLY A 9 6.53 2.00 -10.64
C GLY A 9 5.95 2.26 -9.26
N VAL A 10 6.83 2.48 -8.28
CA VAL A 10 6.44 2.75 -6.90
C VAL A 10 6.22 4.24 -6.71
N VAL A 11 4.96 4.66 -6.59
CA VAL A 11 4.55 6.08 -6.39
C VAL A 11 3.80 6.32 -5.09
N ASP A 12 3.24 5.27 -4.50
CA ASP A 12 2.53 5.33 -3.24
C ASP A 12 3.45 4.94 -2.08
N TYR A 13 3.41 5.71 -1.00
CA TYR A 13 4.23 5.50 0.19
C TYR A 13 3.40 5.76 1.44
N VAL A 14 3.59 4.92 2.46
CA VAL A 14 3.03 5.13 3.80
C VAL A 14 4.15 5.59 4.73
N TRP A 15 4.15 6.88 5.07
CA TRP A 15 5.07 7.47 6.03
C TRP A 15 4.47 7.40 7.44
N TYR A 16 5.30 7.14 8.45
CA TYR A 16 4.88 7.04 9.85
C TYR A 16 5.94 7.64 10.78
N THR A 17 5.54 8.02 11.98
CA THR A 17 6.45 8.55 13.02
C THR A 17 7.08 7.39 13.79
N PRO A 18 8.38 7.10 13.62
CA PRO A 18 9.02 5.92 14.21
C PRO A 18 9.05 5.95 15.74
N GLU A 19 9.00 7.12 16.36
CA GLU A 19 8.97 7.26 17.82
C GLU A 19 7.64 6.80 18.42
N LEU A 20 6.58 6.80 17.61
CA LEU A 20 5.21 6.54 18.04
C LEU A 20 4.65 5.21 17.51
N LEU A 21 5.15 4.75 16.36
CA LEU A 21 4.64 3.57 15.67
C LEU A 21 5.76 2.58 15.33
N THR A 22 5.47 1.30 15.44
CA THR A 22 6.30 0.21 14.95
C THR A 22 5.54 -0.51 13.84
N PRO A 23 6.07 -0.61 12.60
CA PRO A 23 5.49 -1.48 11.58
C PRO A 23 5.55 -2.93 12.07
N PHE A 24 4.41 -3.60 12.08
CA PHE A 24 4.28 -4.98 12.56
C PHE A 24 4.22 -5.95 11.40
N ALA A 25 3.36 -5.68 10.43
CA ALA A 25 3.18 -6.48 9.22
C ALA A 25 2.79 -5.59 8.04
N GLY A 26 3.02 -6.10 6.83
CA GLY A 26 2.57 -5.46 5.60
C GLY A 26 2.12 -6.52 4.61
N LEU A 27 1.01 -6.28 3.92
CA LEU A 27 0.57 -7.14 2.84
C LEU A 27 1.60 -7.01 1.71
N LYS A 28 2.18 -8.14 1.31
CA LYS A 28 3.12 -8.17 0.20
C LYS A 28 2.37 -7.87 -1.09
N VAL A 29 2.72 -6.74 -1.72
CA VAL A 29 2.24 -6.41 -3.06
C VAL A 29 2.90 -7.34 -4.06
N HIS A 30 2.10 -7.94 -4.95
CA HIS A 30 2.62 -8.72 -6.06
C HIS A 30 3.42 -7.83 -7.01
N PRO A 31 4.58 -8.30 -7.51
CA PRO A 31 5.37 -7.50 -8.43
C PRO A 31 4.61 -7.35 -9.77
N PRO A 32 4.93 -6.32 -10.58
CA PRO A 32 4.20 -6.00 -11.80
C PRO A 32 4.02 -7.18 -12.74
N GLU A 33 5.06 -8.02 -12.93
CA GLU A 33 5.01 -9.18 -13.81
C GLU A 33 3.95 -10.22 -13.39
N VAL A 34 3.68 -10.33 -12.09
CA VAL A 34 2.66 -11.24 -11.56
C VAL A 34 1.26 -10.64 -11.80
N LEU A 35 1.09 -9.34 -11.56
CA LEU A 35 -0.18 -8.65 -11.78
C LEU A 35 -0.56 -8.65 -13.26
N GLU A 36 0.40 -8.41 -14.15
CA GLU A 36 0.23 -8.48 -15.60
C GLU A 36 -0.17 -9.89 -16.06
N ALA A 37 0.43 -10.94 -15.51
CA ALA A 37 0.10 -12.32 -15.85
C ALA A 37 -1.34 -12.71 -15.46
N TYR A 38 -1.83 -12.21 -14.31
CA TYR A 38 -3.20 -12.49 -13.85
C TYR A 38 -4.25 -11.66 -14.59
N ALA A 39 -4.00 -10.36 -14.73
CA ALA A 39 -4.93 -9.42 -15.33
C ALA A 39 -5.00 -9.55 -16.86
N LYS A 40 -3.90 -9.94 -17.52
CA LYS A 40 -3.70 -9.96 -18.98
C LYS A 40 -3.87 -8.60 -19.68
N THR A 41 -4.19 -7.55 -18.94
CA THR A 41 -4.37 -6.17 -19.37
C THR A 41 -3.77 -5.24 -18.32
N ALA A 42 -3.54 -3.98 -18.68
CA ALA A 42 -3.22 -2.95 -17.70
C ALA A 42 -4.35 -2.79 -16.66
N LEU A 43 -4.03 -2.15 -15.53
CA LEU A 43 -5.01 -1.73 -14.53
C LEU A 43 -5.60 -0.35 -14.93
N PRO A 44 -6.85 -0.03 -14.53
CA PRO A 44 -7.84 -0.92 -13.93
C PRO A 44 -8.37 -1.94 -14.95
N ASN A 45 -9.03 -3.00 -14.48
CA ASN A 45 -9.68 -4.00 -15.32
C ASN A 45 -10.85 -4.68 -14.58
N CYS A 46 -11.43 -5.73 -15.17
CA CYS A 46 -12.58 -6.43 -14.59
C CYS A 46 -12.32 -7.09 -13.22
N GLN A 47 -11.06 -7.28 -12.82
CA GLN A 47 -10.66 -7.83 -11.53
C GLN A 47 -10.21 -6.73 -10.54
N TYR A 48 -9.73 -5.59 -11.05
CA TYR A 48 -9.16 -4.50 -10.25
C TYR A 48 -9.85 -3.19 -10.57
N SER A 49 -10.48 -2.59 -9.56
CA SER A 49 -11.25 -1.35 -9.70
C SER A 49 -10.41 -0.07 -9.81
N SER A 50 -9.08 -0.16 -9.63
CA SER A 50 -8.14 0.96 -9.70
C SER A 50 -6.90 0.58 -10.52
N ASP A 51 -6.27 1.60 -11.09
CA ASP A 51 -4.93 1.58 -11.70
C ASP A 51 -3.78 1.43 -10.69
N HIS A 52 -4.03 1.66 -9.39
CA HIS A 52 -3.06 1.50 -8.30
C HIS A 52 -3.35 0.24 -7.46
N VAL A 53 -2.32 -0.26 -6.78
CA VAL A 53 -2.42 -1.41 -5.86
C VAL A 53 -2.42 -0.90 -4.42
N PRO A 54 -3.37 -1.33 -3.55
CA PRO A 54 -3.45 -0.84 -2.19
C PRO A 54 -2.25 -1.28 -1.34
N LEU A 55 -1.71 -0.34 -0.57
CA LEU A 55 -0.75 -0.62 0.50
C LEU A 55 -1.51 -0.89 1.80
N CYS A 56 -1.39 -2.11 2.32
CA CYS A 56 -1.99 -2.49 3.61
C CYS A 56 -0.89 -2.81 4.61
N MET A 57 -0.81 -2.03 5.69
CA MET A 57 0.21 -2.17 6.74
C MET A 57 -0.44 -2.13 8.12
N ASP A 58 0.04 -3.01 9.00
CA ASP A 58 -0.32 -3.04 10.40
C ASP A 58 0.76 -2.33 11.21
N PHE A 59 0.36 -1.41 12.08
CA PHE A 59 1.25 -0.72 13.01
C PHE A 59 0.86 -1.03 14.45
N SER A 60 1.87 -1.21 15.30
CA SER A 60 1.71 -1.21 16.74
C SER A 60 2.03 0.17 17.32
N LEU A 61 1.21 0.64 18.24
CA LEU A 61 1.47 1.87 19.00
C LEU A 61 2.59 1.63 20.02
N LYS A 62 3.58 2.52 20.04
CA LYS A 62 4.61 2.54 21.09
C LYS A 62 4.07 3.22 22.35
N PRO A 63 4.61 2.91 23.55
CA PRO A 63 4.19 3.57 24.79
C PRO A 63 4.22 5.10 24.72
N ALA A 64 5.21 5.67 24.02
CA ALA A 64 5.31 7.12 23.81
C ALA A 64 4.08 7.73 23.11
N ALA A 65 3.44 6.97 22.20
CA ALA A 65 2.19 7.40 21.54
C ALA A 65 0.99 7.40 22.49
N LEU A 66 1.03 6.61 23.56
CA LEU A 66 -0.03 6.53 24.56
C LEU A 66 0.15 7.58 25.66
N MET A 67 1.40 7.93 25.99
CA MET A 67 1.72 8.86 27.08
C MET A 67 1.50 10.35 26.73
N GLY A 68 1.51 10.72 25.44
CA GLY A 68 1.25 12.09 24.99
C GLY A 68 -0.22 12.54 25.11
N ASN A 69 -1.15 11.60 25.31
CA ASN A 69 -2.59 11.88 25.36
C ASN A 69 -3.22 11.79 26.75
N GLY A 70 -2.46 11.46 27.81
CA GLY A 70 -2.80 11.72 29.22
C GLY A 70 -4.26 11.53 29.68
N ARG A 71 -5.01 10.63 29.06
CA ARG A 71 -6.42 10.36 29.33
C ARG A 71 -6.69 8.86 29.24
N TYR A 72 -5.98 8.11 30.07
CA TYR A 72 -6.50 6.90 30.72
C TYR A 72 -5.86 6.82 32.10
#